data_AF-A0A1G1VWD6-F1
#
_entry.id   AF-A0A1G1VWD6-F1
#
_cell.length_a   1.000
_cell.length_b   1.000
_cell.length_c   1.000
_cell.angle_alpha   90.00
_cell.angle_beta   90.00
_cell.angle_gamma   90.00
#
_symmetry.space_group_name_H-M   'P 1'
#
loop_
_entity.id
_entity.type
_entity.pdbx_description
1 polymer ?
#
loop_
_entity_poly.entity_id
_entity_poly.type
_entity_poly.pdbx_seq_one_letter_code
_entity_poly.pdbx_strand_id
1 'polypeptide(L)'
;MGFRLNDPSGHSETTAIRKACKKLKTSDLRGAVLYASLQPCLMCFSTAFWAGISKIVYGCRKTKEMITKHYYEGSTDIHTVNKNNTRKIELVYVPDFEKESLDVVQVWEDQRQANPMKVFVGKGKAEEKTDAVKEIKHYYQKSPRK
;
A
#
# COMPACT_ATOMS: atom_id res chain seq x y z
N MET A 1 -4.74 7.92 -4.79
CA MET A 1 -4.94 7.49 -6.20
C MET A 1 -6.40 7.15 -6.47
N GLY A 2 -7.06 6.37 -5.60
CA GLY A 2 -8.46 5.96 -5.73
C GLY A 2 -9.48 7.07 -5.95
N PHE A 3 -9.34 8.22 -5.27
CA PHE A 3 -10.23 9.37 -5.48
C PHE A 3 -10.24 9.87 -6.94
N ARG A 4 -9.08 9.91 -7.62
CA ARG A 4 -9.01 10.35 -9.03
C ARG A 4 -9.56 9.33 -10.01
N LEU A 5 -9.68 8.07 -9.58
CA LEU A 5 -10.14 6.95 -10.41
C LEU A 5 -11.60 6.57 -10.14
N ASN A 6 -12.28 7.27 -9.21
CA ASN A 6 -13.59 6.87 -8.68
C ASN A 6 -13.60 5.40 -8.21
N ASP A 7 -12.46 4.92 -7.71
CA ASP A 7 -12.28 3.55 -7.22
C ASP A 7 -11.83 3.63 -5.75
N PRO A 8 -12.74 3.42 -4.78
CA PRO A 8 -12.38 3.47 -3.37
C PRO A 8 -11.37 2.36 -2.99
N SER A 9 -11.26 1.30 -3.78
CA SER A 9 -10.25 0.27 -3.59
C SER A 9 -8.87 0.65 -4.13
N GLY A 10 -8.75 1.76 -4.88
CA GLY A 10 -7.54 2.21 -5.58
C GLY A 10 -6.45 2.82 -4.69
N HIS A 11 -6.15 2.18 -3.56
CA HIS A 11 -5.00 2.50 -2.71
C HIS A 11 -3.68 2.15 -3.41
N SER A 12 -2.55 2.68 -2.91
CA SER A 12 -1.22 2.42 -3.47
C SER A 12 -0.91 0.92 -3.54
N GLU A 13 -1.20 0.19 -2.47
CA GLU A 13 -0.88 -1.22 -2.28
C GLU A 13 -1.72 -2.11 -3.20
N THR A 14 -3.03 -1.89 -3.23
CA THR A 14 -3.93 -2.61 -4.14
C THR A 14 -3.60 -2.31 -5.60
N THR A 15 -3.23 -1.07 -5.92
CA THR A 15 -2.79 -0.68 -7.27
C THR A 15 -1.48 -1.37 -7.64
N ALA A 16 -0.50 -1.43 -6.73
CA ALA A 16 0.77 -2.11 -6.94
C ALA A 16 0.55 -3.62 -7.16
N ILE A 17 -0.28 -4.27 -6.33
CA ILE A 17 -0.66 -5.67 -6.49
C ILE A 17 -1.35 -5.89 -7.84
N ARG A 18 -2.35 -5.08 -8.20
CA ARG A 18 -3.05 -5.18 -9.49
C ARG A 18 -2.09 -5.03 -10.68
N LYS A 19 -1.15 -4.08 -10.61
CA LYS A 19 -0.12 -3.89 -11.64
C LYS A 19 0.82 -5.11 -11.73
N ALA A 20 1.27 -5.65 -10.60
CA ALA A 20 2.12 -6.84 -10.56
C ALA A 20 1.40 -8.06 -11.14
N CYS A 21 0.15 -8.32 -10.72
CA CYS A 21 -0.65 -9.42 -11.22
C CYS A 21 -0.87 -9.34 -12.74
N LYS A 22 -1.20 -8.15 -13.26
CA LYS A 22 -1.34 -7.93 -14.71
C LYS A 22 -0.04 -8.19 -15.46
N LYS A 23 1.09 -7.71 -14.94
CA LYS A 23 2.41 -7.88 -15.56
C LYS A 23 2.85 -9.34 -15.61
N LEU A 24 2.63 -10.09 -14.52
CA LEU A 24 3.01 -11.50 -14.39
C LEU A 24 1.95 -12.46 -14.92
N LYS A 25 0.78 -11.95 -15.32
CA LYS A 25 -0.39 -12.72 -15.79
C LYS A 25 -0.83 -13.79 -14.79
N THR A 26 -0.80 -13.46 -13.50
CA THR A 26 -1.21 -14.34 -12.40
C THR A 26 -1.79 -13.50 -11.26
N SER A 27 -2.72 -14.05 -10.48
CA SER A 27 -3.17 -13.47 -9.21
C SER A 27 -2.33 -13.91 -8.02
N ASP A 28 -1.46 -14.90 -8.22
CA ASP A 28 -0.59 -15.49 -7.22
C ASP A 28 0.79 -14.84 -7.25
N LEU A 29 1.09 -14.11 -6.19
CA LEU A 29 2.34 -13.40 -5.92
C LEU A 29 3.09 -14.05 -4.74
N ARG A 30 2.93 -15.35 -4.52
CA ARG A 30 3.74 -16.09 -3.53
C ARG A 30 5.24 -15.84 -3.75
N GLY A 31 5.93 -15.51 -2.67
CA GLY A 31 7.35 -15.14 -2.68
C GLY A 31 7.63 -13.64 -2.92
N ALA A 32 6.61 -12.83 -3.21
CA ALA A 32 6.77 -11.38 -3.30
C ALA A 32 6.78 -10.71 -1.92
N VAL A 33 7.47 -9.58 -1.85
CA VAL A 33 7.47 -8.63 -0.72
C VAL A 33 6.78 -7.36 -1.18
N LEU A 34 5.87 -6.83 -0.35
CA LEU A 34 5.21 -5.55 -0.58
C LEU A 34 5.87 -4.48 0.29
N TYR A 35 6.32 -3.40 -0.33
CA TYR A 35 6.84 -2.21 0.35
C TYR A 35 5.78 -1.11 0.31
N ALA A 36 5.51 -0.49 1.46
CA ALA A 36 4.52 0.57 1.60
C ALA A 36 5.07 1.71 2.47
N SER A 37 4.76 2.97 2.14
CA SER A 37 5.19 4.10 2.98
C SER A 37 4.46 4.10 4.33
N LEU A 38 3.17 3.80 4.32
CA LEU A 38 2.34 3.69 5.53
C LEU A 38 1.99 2.23 5.81
N GLN A 39 1.71 1.90 7.07
CA GLN A 39 1.14 0.62 7.45
C GLN A 39 -0.12 0.37 6.62
N PRO A 40 -0.31 -0.82 6.02
CA PRO A 40 -1.47 -1.06 5.17
C PRO A 40 -2.76 -1.04 5.98
N CYS A 41 -3.81 -0.44 5.40
CA CYS A 41 -5.16 -0.55 5.94
C CYS A 41 -5.70 -1.99 5.83
N LEU A 42 -6.81 -2.32 6.52
CA LEU A 42 -7.33 -3.69 6.51
C LEU A 42 -7.65 -4.22 5.10
N MET A 43 -8.14 -3.37 4.20
CA MET A 43 -8.38 -3.72 2.80
C MET A 43 -7.09 -4.09 2.07
N CYS A 44 -6.05 -3.26 2.20
CA CYS A 44 -4.76 -3.48 1.55
C CYS A 44 -4.07 -4.73 2.10
N PHE A 45 -4.09 -4.89 3.43
CA PHE A 45 -3.61 -6.09 4.11
C PHE A 45 -4.32 -7.35 3.60
N SER A 46 -5.66 -7.33 3.52
CA SER A 46 -6.45 -8.48 3.03
C SER A 46 -6.20 -8.76 1.54
N THR A 47 -5.97 -7.73 0.73
CA THR A 47 -5.62 -7.90 -0.69
C THR A 47 -4.24 -8.55 -0.84
N ALA A 48 -3.26 -8.09 -0.07
CA ALA A 48 -1.93 -8.72 -0.01
C ALA A 48 -2.02 -10.16 0.48
N PHE A 49 -2.90 -10.43 1.45
CA PHE A 49 -3.25 -11.78 1.82
C PHE A 49 -3.72 -12.55 0.58
N TRP A 50 -4.86 -12.24 -0.03
CA TRP A 50 -5.38 -13.04 -1.16
C TRP A 50 -4.41 -13.19 -2.34
N ALA A 51 -3.53 -12.22 -2.58
CA ALA A 51 -2.48 -12.31 -3.60
C ALA A 51 -1.32 -13.24 -3.23
N GLY A 52 -1.27 -13.83 -2.04
CA GLY A 52 -0.21 -14.75 -1.64
C GLY A 52 1.10 -14.08 -1.18
N ILE A 53 1.13 -12.75 -1.00
CA ILE A 53 2.29 -12.03 -0.49
C ILE A 53 2.66 -12.57 0.91
N SER A 54 3.96 -12.79 1.12
CA SER A 54 4.48 -13.37 2.37
C SER A 54 5.02 -12.33 3.35
N LYS A 55 5.37 -11.14 2.87
CA LYS A 55 5.98 -10.07 3.69
C LYS A 55 5.49 -8.69 3.25
N ILE A 56 5.20 -7.84 4.22
CA ILE A 56 4.94 -6.40 4.04
C ILE A 56 5.94 -5.62 4.88
N VAL A 57 6.65 -4.70 4.23
CA VAL A 57 7.58 -3.75 4.86
C VAL A 57 6.95 -2.37 4.82
N TYR A 58 6.92 -1.65 5.94
CA TYR A 58 6.32 -0.32 5.99
C TYR A 58 7.08 0.71 6.85
N GLY A 59 7.02 1.97 6.40
CA GLY A 59 7.78 3.09 6.96
C GLY A 59 7.11 3.81 8.14
N CYS A 60 5.78 4.00 8.13
CA CYS A 60 5.04 4.62 9.24
C CYS A 60 3.99 3.69 9.84
N ARG A 61 3.80 3.76 11.15
CA ARG A 61 2.71 3.05 11.83
C ARG A 61 1.39 3.80 11.70
N LYS A 62 0.27 3.05 11.71
CA LYS A 62 -1.04 3.65 11.92
C LYS A 62 -1.11 4.27 13.31
N THR A 63 -1.49 5.53 13.39
CA THR A 63 -1.70 6.25 14.65
C THR A 63 -3.18 6.61 14.85
N LYS A 64 -3.54 6.98 16.09
CA LYS A 64 -4.89 7.49 16.38
C LYS A 64 -5.19 8.77 15.60
N GLU A 65 -4.20 9.65 15.45
CA GLU A 65 -4.34 10.89 14.68
C GLU A 65 -4.69 10.60 13.21
N MET A 66 -4.01 9.64 12.58
CA MET A 66 -4.31 9.23 11.20
C MET A 66 -5.74 8.68 11.05
N ILE A 67 -6.28 8.03 12.09
CA ILE A 67 -7.68 7.58 12.10
C ILE A 67 -8.62 8.80 12.16
N THR A 68 -8.35 9.77 13.04
CA THR A 68 -9.12 11.02 13.12
C THR A 68 -9.09 11.82 11.82
N LYS A 69 -7.96 11.77 11.09
CA LYS A 69 -7.79 12.36 9.75
C LYS A 69 -8.41 11.52 8.61
N HIS A 70 -9.09 10.42 8.92
CA HIS A 70 -9.74 9.51 7.96
C HIS A 70 -8.77 8.83 6.96
N TYR A 71 -7.53 8.59 7.35
CA TYR A 71 -6.58 7.80 6.53
C TYR A 71 -6.82 6.29 6.63
N TYR A 72 -7.48 5.86 7.70
CA TYR A 72 -7.81 4.47 7.99
C TYR A 72 -9.28 4.31 8.32
N GLU A 73 -9.79 3.11 8.05
CA GLU A 73 -11.16 2.66 8.33
C GLU A 73 -11.50 2.63 9.82
N GLY A 74 -10.48 2.60 10.70
CA GLY A 74 -10.67 2.60 12.13
C GLY A 74 -9.49 2.02 12.90
N SER A 75 -9.76 1.60 14.13
CA SER A 75 -8.76 1.09 15.07
C SER A 75 -8.35 -0.36 14.81
N THR A 76 -9.00 -1.09 13.90
CA THR A 76 -8.73 -2.51 13.61
C THR A 76 -7.24 -2.79 13.42
N ASP A 77 -6.70 -3.66 14.26
CA ASP A 77 -5.27 -3.96 14.25
C ASP A 77 -4.96 -5.13 13.29
N ILE A 78 -4.19 -4.84 12.25
CA ILE A 78 -3.77 -5.85 11.28
C ILE A 78 -2.88 -6.92 11.91
N HIS A 79 -2.16 -6.65 13.00
CA HIS A 79 -1.35 -7.66 13.68
C HIS A 79 -2.26 -8.72 14.33
N THR A 80 -3.32 -8.28 14.99
CA THR A 80 -4.36 -9.16 15.55
C THR A 80 -5.08 -9.97 14.46
N VAL A 81 -5.49 -9.32 13.36
CA VAL A 81 -6.12 -10.03 12.22
C VAL A 81 -5.16 -11.07 11.65
N ASN A 82 -3.91 -10.70 11.41
CA ASN A 82 -2.89 -11.58 10.85
C ASN A 82 -2.62 -12.81 11.74
N LYS A 83 -2.61 -12.64 13.07
CA LYS A 83 -2.46 -13.75 14.02
C LYS A 83 -3.55 -14.80 13.86
N ASN A 84 -4.78 -14.36 13.57
CA ASN A 84 -5.95 -15.22 13.44
C ASN A 84 -6.14 -15.80 12.03
N ASN A 85 -5.36 -15.36 11.04
CA ASN A 85 -5.46 -15.87 9.67
C ASN A 85 -4.84 -17.26 9.52
N THR A 86 -5.34 -18.02 8.53
CA THR A 86 -4.82 -19.35 8.17
C THR A 86 -3.34 -19.31 7.78
N ARG A 87 -2.94 -18.26 7.07
CA ARG A 87 -1.56 -17.91 6.74
C ARG A 87 -1.19 -16.58 7.41
N LYS A 88 0.09 -16.42 7.74
CA LYS A 88 0.63 -15.20 8.33
C LYS A 88 1.43 -14.48 7.25
N ILE A 89 1.28 -13.16 7.21
CA ILE A 89 2.15 -12.26 6.45
C ILE A 89 3.15 -11.69 7.45
N GLU A 90 4.44 -11.75 7.16
CA GLU A 90 5.44 -11.09 7.98
C GLU A 90 5.27 -9.56 7.85
N LEU A 91 5.06 -8.89 8.98
CA LEU A 91 4.87 -7.44 9.04
C LEU A 91 6.14 -6.81 9.63
N VAL A 92 6.88 -6.08 8.79
CA VAL A 92 8.15 -5.45 9.17
C VAL A 92 8.00 -3.95 9.19
N TYR A 93 8.14 -3.37 10.36
CA TYR A 93 8.18 -1.92 10.55
C TYR A 93 9.62 -1.43 10.47
N VAL A 94 9.90 -0.43 9.63
CA VAL A 94 11.23 0.15 9.46
C VAL A 94 11.19 1.62 9.90
N PRO A 95 11.49 1.92 11.18
CA PRO A 95 11.35 3.27 11.74
C PRO A 95 12.24 4.31 11.08
N ASP A 96 13.37 3.89 10.50
CA ASP A 96 14.33 4.79 9.86
C ASP A 96 13.69 5.59 8.70
N PHE A 97 12.62 5.06 8.10
CA PHE A 97 11.86 5.71 7.02
C PHE A 97 10.59 6.42 7.50
N GLU A 98 10.30 6.44 8.80
CA GLU A 98 9.05 7.03 9.34
C GLU A 98 9.01 8.53 9.06
N LYS A 99 10.10 9.24 9.35
CA LYS A 99 10.18 10.67 9.09
C LYS A 99 9.98 10.99 7.61
N GLU A 100 10.73 10.33 6.73
CA GLU A 100 10.64 10.56 5.27
C GLU A 100 9.23 10.26 4.74
N SER A 101 8.60 9.22 5.25
CA SER A 101 7.25 8.84 4.86
C SER A 101 6.19 9.83 5.38
N LEU A 102 6.37 10.39 6.58
CA LEU A 102 5.52 11.46 7.12
C LEU A 102 5.74 12.79 6.39
N ASP A 103 6.96 13.13 5.99
CA ASP A 103 7.26 14.35 5.22
C ASP A 103 6.47 14.37 3.90
N VAL A 104 6.34 13.21 3.22
CA VAL A 104 5.50 13.08 2.02
C VAL A 104 4.01 13.29 2.33
N VAL A 105 3.53 12.78 3.47
CA VAL A 105 2.15 13.00 3.91
C VAL A 105 1.91 14.48 4.21
N GLN A 106 2.85 15.16 4.87
CA GLN A 106 2.73 16.58 5.20
C GLN A 106 2.65 17.44 3.94
N VAL A 107 3.53 17.21 2.96
CA VAL A 107 3.48 17.90 1.67
C VAL A 107 2.12 17.72 0.99
N TRP A 108 1.53 16.53 1.09
CA TRP A 108 0.19 16.28 0.55
C TRP A 108 -0.93 16.97 1.33
N GLU A 109 -0.85 17.01 2.66
CA GLU A 109 -1.79 17.74 3.53
C GLU A 109 -1.76 19.25 3.20
N ASP A 110 -0.57 19.83 3.10
CA ASP A 110 -0.39 21.26 2.80
C ASP A 110 -0.98 21.62 1.44
N GLN A 111 -0.75 20.77 0.42
CA GLN A 111 -1.34 20.95 -0.91
C GLN A 111 -2.87 20.89 -0.89
N ARG A 112 -3.47 20.04 -0.05
CA ARG A 112 -4.93 19.95 0.10
C ARG A 112 -5.52 21.17 0.80
N GLN A 113 -4.87 21.66 1.84
CA GLN A 113 -5.31 22.85 2.56
C GLN A 113 -5.20 24.10 1.68
N ALA A 114 -4.13 24.21 0.88
CA ALA A 114 -3.94 25.31 -0.06
C ALA A 114 -4.96 25.30 -1.22
N ASN A 115 -5.66 24.19 -1.49
CA ASN A 115 -6.58 24.10 -2.61
C ASN A 115 -7.76 23.13 -2.40
N PRO A 116 -8.73 23.49 -1.54
CA PRO A 116 -9.82 22.60 -1.15
C PRO A 116 -10.80 22.28 -2.29
N MET A 117 -10.96 23.16 -3.29
CA MET A 117 -11.92 22.96 -4.40
C MET A 117 -11.37 22.20 -5.62
N LYS A 118 -10.06 22.20 -5.93
CA LYS A 118 -9.54 21.43 -7.09
C LYS A 118 -9.54 19.91 -6.90
N VAL A 119 -9.83 19.44 -5.69
CA VAL A 119 -10.01 18.02 -5.43
C VAL A 119 -11.45 17.58 -5.73
N PHE A 120 -12.43 18.47 -5.86
CA PHE A 120 -13.76 18.10 -6.33
C PHE A 120 -13.86 18.36 -7.83
N VAL A 121 -13.87 17.28 -8.62
CA VAL A 121 -14.02 17.26 -10.08
C VAL A 121 -12.78 17.74 -10.85
N GLY A 122 -12.03 16.81 -11.43
CA GLY A 122 -10.93 17.15 -12.32
C GLY A 122 -10.44 15.97 -13.15
N LYS A 123 -11.06 15.77 -14.32
CA LYS A 123 -10.49 15.00 -15.43
C LYS A 123 -9.07 15.52 -15.71
N GLY A 124 -8.03 14.71 -15.48
CA GLY A 124 -6.65 15.13 -15.73
C GLY A 124 -5.68 13.96 -15.62
N LYS A 125 -4.93 13.71 -16.71
CA LYS A 125 -4.02 12.57 -16.90
C LYS A 125 -3.01 12.46 -15.74
N ALA A 126 -2.88 11.27 -15.18
CA ALA A 126 -1.88 10.97 -14.16
C ALA A 126 -0.51 10.79 -14.82
N GLU A 127 0.40 11.73 -14.59
CA GLU A 127 1.83 11.50 -14.85
C GLU A 127 2.39 10.54 -13.79
N GLU A 128 3.07 9.51 -14.30
CA GLU A 128 3.76 8.46 -13.55
C GLU A 128 5.05 8.98 -12.94
N LYS A 129 5.08 9.15 -11.61
CA LYS A 129 6.33 9.12 -10.83
C LYS A 129 6.08 8.50 -9.45
N THR A 130 6.22 7.18 -9.36
CA THR A 130 6.76 6.49 -8.18
C THR A 130 7.18 5.06 -8.57
N ASP A 131 8.49 4.85 -8.53
CA ASP A 131 9.23 3.66 -8.93
C ASP A 131 9.12 2.52 -7.89
N ALA A 132 7.91 2.08 -7.54
CA ALA A 132 7.71 0.93 -6.65
C ALA A 132 8.00 -0.44 -7.33
N VAL A 133 8.42 -0.44 -8.59
CA VAL A 133 8.48 -1.65 -9.45
C VAL A 133 9.91 -2.18 -9.65
N LYS A 134 10.94 -1.52 -9.11
CA LYS A 134 12.34 -1.90 -9.36
C LYS A 134 12.82 -3.16 -8.63
N GLU A 135 12.19 -3.58 -7.52
CA GLU A 135 12.70 -4.70 -6.71
C GLU A 135 12.05 -6.08 -6.92
N ILE A 136 11.08 -6.22 -7.83
CA ILE A 136 10.43 -7.54 -8.07
C ILE A 136 11.31 -8.46 -8.95
N LYS A 137 12.29 -7.93 -9.70
CA LYS A 137 13.06 -8.73 -10.68
C LYS A 137 14.07 -9.70 -10.06
N HIS A 138 14.60 -9.44 -8.86
CA HIS A 138 15.71 -10.24 -8.34
C HIS A 138 15.28 -11.58 -7.72
N TYR A 139 14.04 -11.69 -7.24
CA TYR A 139 13.58 -12.89 -6.52
C TYR A 139 12.94 -13.97 -7.42
N TYR A 140 12.33 -13.57 -8.54
CA TYR A 140 11.54 -14.51 -9.38
C TYR A 140 12.38 -15.35 -10.35
N GLN A 141 13.68 -15.08 -10.51
CA GLN A 141 14.55 -15.81 -11.45
C GLN A 141 15.18 -17.08 -10.87
N LYS A 142 14.99 -17.40 -9.58
CA LYS A 142 15.72 -18.50 -8.92
C LYS A 142 14.87 -19.63 -8.33
N SER A 143 13.54 -19.63 -8.45
CA SER A 143 12.73 -20.73 -7.90
C SER A 143 12.36 -21.74 -8.99
N PRO A 144 12.86 -22.99 -8.95
CA PRO A 144 12.40 -24.04 -9.83
C PRO A 144 10.96 -24.41 -9.47
N ARG A 145 10.07 -24.37 -10.47
CA ARG A 145 8.69 -24.81 -10.35
C ARG A 145 8.66 -26.25 -9.84
N LYS A 146 8.01 -26.49 -8.71
CA LYS A 146 7.45 -27.79 -8.32
C LYS A 146 5.97 -27.59 -8.09
#